data_AF-A0A8J7U5X7-F1
#
_entry.id   AF-A0A8J7U5X7-F1
#
_cell.length_a   1.000
_cell.length_b   1.000
_cell.length_c   1.000
_cell.angle_alpha   90.00
_cell.angle_beta   90.00
_cell.angle_gamma   90.00
#
_symmetry.space_group_name_H-M   'P 1'
#
loop_
_entity.id
_entity.type
_entity.pdbx_description
1 polymer ?
#
loop_
_entity_poly.entity_id
_entity_poly.type
_entity_poly.pdbx_seq_one_letter_code
_entity_poly.pdbx_strand_id
1 'polypeptide(L)'
;MLVKLLLLSAFASFPTAYALFPAPESEIPRVGQEGVEKPVVTRKVYPKYPEAARGLGIQGWVTLQGIFRADGRIEGLEVIRTLGRGRYGFEEAAIRAVKRWRFKPGQVNGKPSDVIVTLRINFRLKDT
;
A
#
# COMPACT_ATOMS: atom_id res chain seq x y z
N MET A 1 -33.88 -50.22 -16.23
CA MET A 1 -32.50 -50.77 -16.17
C MET A 1 -31.61 -49.69 -16.79
N LEU A 2 -30.99 -48.78 -16.02
CA LEU A 2 -29.66 -48.88 -15.39
C LEU A 2 -28.59 -49.36 -16.41
N VAL A 3 -27.47 -48.65 -16.66
CA VAL A 3 -26.20 -48.78 -15.90
C VAL A 3 -25.09 -47.82 -16.44
N LYS A 4 -24.36 -47.15 -15.50
CA LYS A 4 -22.95 -46.62 -15.43
C LYS A 4 -22.38 -45.70 -16.54
N LEU A 5 -21.90 -44.47 -16.27
CA LEU A 5 -20.71 -44.02 -15.50
C LEU A 5 -19.35 -44.33 -16.17
N LEU A 6 -18.62 -43.28 -16.59
CA LEU A 6 -17.16 -43.18 -16.43
C LEU A 6 -16.66 -41.73 -16.60
N LEU A 7 -15.89 -41.29 -15.61
CA LEU A 7 -15.12 -40.06 -15.54
C LEU A 7 -14.03 -40.03 -16.61
N LEU A 8 -13.73 -38.85 -17.16
CA LEU A 8 -12.36 -38.50 -17.52
C LEU A 8 -12.00 -37.12 -16.98
N SER A 9 -11.23 -37.15 -15.90
CA SER A 9 -10.39 -36.08 -15.40
C SER A 9 -9.36 -35.68 -16.45
N ALA A 10 -9.46 -34.46 -16.96
CA ALA A 10 -8.34 -33.82 -17.66
C ALA A 10 -7.51 -33.08 -16.61
N PHE A 11 -6.42 -33.72 -16.16
CA PHE A 11 -5.31 -33.00 -15.55
C PHE A 11 -4.67 -32.14 -16.65
N ALA A 12 -4.99 -30.85 -16.66
CA ALA A 12 -4.19 -29.90 -17.43
C ALA A 12 -2.81 -29.82 -16.79
N SER A 13 -1.80 -30.40 -17.44
CA SER A 13 -0.40 -30.10 -17.19
C SER A 13 -0.21 -28.59 -17.31
N PHE A 14 0.09 -27.91 -16.21
CA PHE A 14 0.55 -26.53 -16.26
C PHE A 14 2.03 -26.54 -16.68
N PRO A 15 2.40 -26.04 -17.87
CA PRO A 15 3.80 -25.88 -18.19
C PRO A 15 4.43 -24.79 -17.31
N THR A 16 5.61 -25.09 -16.79
CA THR A 16 6.53 -24.24 -16.02
C THR A 16 6.93 -22.99 -16.80
N ALA A 17 6.06 -21.98 -16.82
CA ALA A 17 6.39 -20.64 -17.29
C ALA A 17 5.87 -19.58 -16.30
N TYR A 18 6.13 -19.78 -15.02
CA TYR A 18 6.06 -18.67 -14.06
C TYR A 18 7.30 -17.80 -14.25
N ALA A 19 7.10 -16.49 -14.38
CA ALA A 19 8.08 -15.39 -14.31
C ALA A 19 8.57 -14.73 -15.61
N LEU A 20 7.66 -14.20 -16.44
CA LEU A 20 8.00 -13.07 -17.33
C LEU A 20 7.00 -11.90 -17.32
N PHE A 21 5.88 -12.00 -16.61
CA PHE A 21 4.91 -10.92 -16.51
C PHE A 21 4.74 -10.50 -15.04
N PRO A 22 5.11 -9.25 -14.65
CA PRO A 22 4.62 -8.72 -13.40
C PRO A 22 3.09 -8.75 -13.46
N ALA A 23 2.44 -9.26 -12.41
CA ALA A 23 0.98 -9.28 -12.35
C ALA A 23 0.43 -7.87 -12.65
N PRO A 24 -0.63 -7.76 -13.48
CA PRO A 24 -1.18 -6.46 -13.82
C PRO A 24 -1.61 -5.73 -12.54
N GLU A 25 -1.25 -4.45 -12.43
CA GLU A 25 -1.43 -3.60 -11.24
C GLU A 25 -2.89 -3.54 -10.73
N SER A 26 -3.87 -3.93 -11.57
CA SER A 26 -5.28 -4.09 -11.22
C SER A 26 -5.59 -5.25 -10.25
N GLU A 27 -4.64 -6.14 -9.98
CA GLU A 27 -4.83 -7.33 -9.13
C GLU A 27 -4.29 -7.19 -7.70
N ILE A 28 -3.66 -6.05 -7.35
CA ILE A 28 -3.06 -5.92 -6.02
C ILE A 28 -4.17 -5.79 -4.95
N PRO A 29 -4.25 -6.71 -3.98
CA PRO A 29 -5.29 -6.69 -2.97
C PRO A 29 -5.17 -5.46 -2.07
N ARG A 30 -6.33 -4.95 -1.64
CA ARG A 30 -6.43 -3.80 -0.75
C ARG A 30 -6.56 -4.26 0.69
N VAL A 31 -5.80 -3.63 1.59
CA VAL A 31 -5.99 -3.83 3.03
C VAL A 31 -7.44 -3.50 3.40
N GLY A 32 -8.11 -4.44 4.07
CA GLY A 32 -9.54 -4.38 4.38
C GLY A 32 -10.40 -5.35 3.57
N GLN A 33 -9.84 -5.99 2.53
CA GLN A 33 -10.44 -7.15 1.88
C GLN A 33 -10.21 -8.43 2.70
N GLU A 34 -11.08 -9.42 2.52
CA GLU A 34 -10.98 -10.71 3.23
C GLU A 34 -9.66 -11.42 2.91
N GLY A 35 -9.03 -11.99 3.94
CA GLY A 35 -7.73 -12.66 3.82
C GLY A 35 -6.53 -11.74 3.57
N VAL A 36 -6.72 -10.40 3.57
CA VAL A 36 -5.65 -9.41 3.34
C VAL A 36 -5.24 -8.75 4.65
N GLU A 37 -4.06 -9.09 5.13
CA GLU A 37 -3.44 -8.52 6.32
C GLU A 37 -2.55 -7.32 5.97
N LYS A 38 -2.58 -6.31 6.83
CA LYS A 38 -1.84 -5.06 6.65
C LYS A 38 -0.34 -5.25 6.89
N PRO A 39 0.53 -4.46 6.24
CA PRO A 39 1.93 -4.40 6.58
C PRO A 39 2.17 -3.86 7.99
N VAL A 40 3.23 -4.34 8.64
CA VAL A 40 3.61 -3.89 10.00
C VAL A 40 4.81 -2.97 9.91
N VAL A 41 4.62 -1.68 10.18
CA VAL A 41 5.70 -0.68 10.13
C VAL A 41 6.77 -1.00 11.18
N THR A 42 7.99 -1.22 10.73
CA THR A 42 9.17 -1.50 11.58
C THR A 42 10.03 -0.26 11.78
N ARG A 43 10.03 0.66 10.81
CA ARG A 43 10.71 1.95 10.92
C ARG A 43 9.83 3.05 10.35
N LYS A 44 9.47 4.00 11.21
CA LYS A 44 8.69 5.17 10.85
C LYS A 44 9.61 6.38 10.69
N VAL A 45 9.50 7.06 9.55
CA VAL A 45 10.13 8.37 9.33
C VAL A 45 9.04 9.42 9.41
N TYR A 46 9.20 10.39 10.30
CA TYR A 46 8.25 11.49 10.45
C TYR A 46 8.45 12.52 9.34
N PRO A 47 7.37 13.11 8.80
CA PRO A 47 7.48 14.16 7.80
C PRO A 47 8.03 15.44 8.41
N LYS A 48 8.97 16.08 7.72
CA LYS A 48 9.41 17.44 8.08
C LYS A 48 8.21 18.38 7.91
N TYR A 49 7.93 19.16 8.94
CA TYR A 49 6.89 20.19 8.87
C TYR A 49 7.24 21.24 7.81
N PRO A 50 6.34 21.59 6.88
CA PRO A 50 6.62 22.63 5.89
C PRO A 50 6.79 24.01 6.55
N GLU A 51 7.81 24.76 6.12
CA GLU A 51 8.14 26.05 6.73
C GLU A 51 7.05 27.12 6.48
N ALA A 52 6.44 27.10 5.29
CA ALA A 52 5.30 27.96 4.96
C ALA A 52 4.10 27.73 5.90
N ALA A 53 3.82 26.46 6.24
CA ALA A 53 2.76 26.12 7.19
C ALA A 53 3.13 26.52 8.63
N ARG A 54 4.40 26.34 9.00
CA ARG A 54 4.92 26.64 10.33
C ARG A 54 4.81 28.12 10.65
N GLY A 55 5.25 28.99 9.74
CA GLY A 55 5.21 30.45 9.94
C GLY A 55 3.78 30.99 10.12
N LEU A 56 2.78 30.26 9.62
CA LEU A 56 1.36 30.63 9.69
C LEU A 56 0.58 29.85 10.77
N GLY A 57 1.24 28.98 11.53
CA GLY A 57 0.57 28.14 12.53
C GLY A 57 -0.46 27.15 11.96
N ILE A 58 -0.39 26.85 10.66
CA ILE A 58 -1.38 25.99 9.98
C ILE A 58 -1.07 24.54 10.28
N GLN A 59 -2.07 23.81 10.79
CA GLN A 59 -2.05 22.36 10.97
C GLN A 59 -2.82 21.67 9.86
N GLY A 60 -2.57 20.38 9.63
CA GLY A 60 -3.19 19.70 8.51
C GLY A 60 -3.05 18.19 8.54
N TRP A 61 -3.52 17.58 7.47
CA TRP A 61 -3.42 16.15 7.26
C TRP A 61 -3.41 15.83 5.77
N VAL A 62 -2.79 14.70 5.43
CA VAL A 62 -2.71 14.15 4.08
C VAL A 62 -3.05 12.67 4.15
N THR A 63 -4.04 12.25 3.37
CA THR A 63 -4.33 10.83 3.14
C THR A 63 -3.65 10.40 1.85
N LEU A 64 -2.74 9.43 2.00
CA LEU A 64 -2.02 8.80 0.91
C LEU A 64 -2.58 7.41 0.65
N GLN A 65 -2.55 6.99 -0.61
CA GLN A 65 -2.67 5.60 -1.01
C GLN A 65 -1.38 5.18 -1.70
N GLY A 66 -0.94 3.96 -1.51
CA GLY A 66 0.20 3.42 -2.24
C GLY A 66 0.33 1.92 -2.09
N ILE A 67 1.24 1.35 -2.87
CA ILE A 67 1.54 -0.08 -2.91
C ILE A 67 2.68 -0.35 -1.93
N PHE A 68 2.41 -1.20 -0.94
CA PHE A 68 3.40 -1.70 0.01
C PHE A 68 3.85 -3.06 -0.50
N ARG A 69 5.06 -3.09 -1.09
CA ARG A 69 5.62 -4.27 -1.74
C ARG A 69 6.10 -5.30 -0.72
N ALA A 70 6.06 -6.57 -1.09
CA ALA A 70 6.58 -7.67 -0.29
C ALA A 70 8.11 -7.60 -0.07
N ASP A 71 8.83 -6.81 -0.87
CA ASP A 71 10.27 -6.54 -0.68
C ASP A 71 10.55 -5.41 0.35
N GLY A 72 9.51 -4.82 0.94
CA GLY A 72 9.61 -3.75 1.93
C GLY A 72 9.74 -2.34 1.34
N ARG A 73 9.55 -2.16 0.03
CA ARG A 73 9.49 -0.85 -0.63
C ARG A 73 8.06 -0.32 -0.76
N ILE A 74 7.93 1.00 -0.91
CA ILE A 74 6.65 1.67 -1.14
C ILE A 74 6.68 2.36 -2.49
N GLU A 75 5.69 2.07 -3.31
CA GLU A 75 5.55 2.58 -4.68
C GLU A 75 4.15 3.16 -4.91
N GLY A 76 3.98 3.91 -6.01
CA GLY A 76 2.68 4.44 -6.42
C GLY A 76 1.99 5.30 -5.35
N LEU A 77 2.75 6.08 -4.56
CA LEU A 77 2.16 6.94 -3.53
C LEU A 77 1.42 8.11 -4.18
N GLU A 78 0.11 8.16 -3.96
CA GLU A 78 -0.79 9.18 -4.46
C GLU A 78 -1.53 9.87 -3.31
N VAL A 79 -1.81 11.17 -3.48
CA VAL A 79 -2.61 11.95 -2.53
C VAL A 79 -4.08 11.79 -2.88
N ILE A 80 -4.83 11.08 -2.04
CA ILE A 80 -6.26 10.88 -2.24
C ILE A 80 -7.06 12.04 -1.64
N ARG A 81 -6.63 12.55 -0.47
CA ARG A 81 -7.26 13.70 0.21
C ARG A 81 -6.23 14.48 1.02
N THR A 82 -6.43 15.78 1.16
CA THR A 82 -5.49 16.67 1.87
C THR A 82 -6.17 17.95 2.33
N LEU A 83 -5.68 18.54 3.41
CA LEU A 83 -6.06 19.90 3.82
C LEU A 83 -5.18 20.92 3.10
N GLY A 84 -5.81 21.87 2.39
CA GLY A 84 -5.11 23.00 1.79
C GLY A 84 -4.38 22.70 0.48
N ARG A 85 -4.79 21.64 -0.26
CA ARG A 85 -4.34 21.22 -1.61
C ARG A 85 -3.16 22.02 -2.17
N GLY A 86 -1.94 21.54 -1.91
CA GLY A 86 -0.69 22.06 -2.50
C GLY A 86 -0.27 23.46 -2.04
N ARG A 87 -1.05 24.13 -1.19
CA ARG A 87 -0.75 25.50 -0.73
C ARG A 87 0.37 25.56 0.30
N TYR A 88 0.49 24.51 1.12
CA TYR A 88 1.33 24.54 2.31
C TYR A 88 2.46 23.50 2.30
N GLY A 89 2.55 22.67 1.26
CA GLY A 89 3.63 21.67 1.10
C GLY A 89 3.48 20.41 1.96
N PHE A 90 2.28 20.13 2.49
CA PHE A 90 2.05 18.94 3.33
C PHE A 90 2.13 17.65 2.52
N GLU A 91 1.66 17.68 1.27
CA GLU A 91 1.61 16.56 0.35
C GLU A 91 3.01 16.01 0.08
N GLU A 92 3.93 16.87 -0.36
CA GLU A 92 5.30 16.48 -0.67
C GLU A 92 6.05 16.03 0.58
N ALA A 93 5.83 16.71 1.71
CA ALA A 93 6.42 16.32 2.99
C ALA A 93 5.96 14.92 3.42
N ALA A 94 4.67 14.62 3.29
CA ALA A 94 4.12 13.31 3.61
C ALA A 94 4.68 12.22 2.69
N ILE A 95 4.67 12.44 1.37
CA ILE A 95 5.20 11.48 0.39
C ILE A 95 6.68 11.18 0.66
N ARG A 96 7.51 12.21 0.84
CA ARG A 96 8.96 12.03 1.11
C ARG A 96 9.22 11.22 2.37
N ALA A 97 8.41 11.40 3.40
CA ALA A 97 8.54 10.67 4.65
C ALA A 97 8.12 9.21 4.51
N VAL A 98 6.94 8.97 3.95
CA VAL A 98 6.37 7.63 3.81
C VAL A 98 7.22 6.76 2.90
N LYS A 99 7.78 7.28 1.80
CA LYS A 99 8.74 6.54 0.94
C LYS A 99 9.94 5.95 1.69
N ARG A 100 10.29 6.52 2.85
CA ARG A 100 11.44 6.10 3.67
C ARG A 100 11.06 5.14 4.81
N TRP A 101 9.78 4.79 4.94
CA TRP A 101 9.35 3.81 5.92
C TRP A 101 9.90 2.42 5.57
N ARG A 102 10.03 1.60 6.61
CA ARG A 102 10.27 0.16 6.47
C ARG A 102 9.20 -0.59 7.23
N PHE A 103 8.87 -1.76 6.74
CA PHE A 103 7.78 -2.57 7.25
C PHE A 103 8.04 -4.05 6.98
N LYS A 104 7.41 -4.91 7.77
CA LYS A 104 7.17 -6.30 7.39
C LYS A 104 5.99 -6.32 6.40
N PRO A 105 6.09 -7.07 5.30
CA PRO A 105 5.04 -7.15 4.28
C PRO A 105 3.65 -7.41 4.84
N GLY A 106 2.64 -6.95 4.12
CA GLY A 106 1.29 -7.47 4.29
C GLY A 106 1.23 -8.93 3.86
N GLN A 107 0.14 -9.60 4.21
CA GLN A 107 -0.08 -10.98 3.82
C GLN A 107 -1.41 -11.15 3.11
N VAL A 108 -1.46 -12.06 2.15
CA VAL A 108 -2.68 -12.49 1.50
C VAL A 108 -2.77 -13.99 1.74
N ASN A 109 -3.79 -14.42 2.49
CA ASN A 109 -3.97 -15.83 2.88
C ASN A 109 -2.70 -16.45 3.51
N GLY A 110 -2.07 -15.71 4.43
CA GLY A 110 -0.87 -16.15 5.17
C GLY A 110 0.46 -16.07 4.38
N LYS A 111 0.45 -15.58 3.14
CA LYS A 111 1.67 -15.42 2.33
C LYS A 111 2.05 -13.95 2.18
N PRO A 112 3.34 -13.57 2.36
CA PRO A 112 3.80 -12.21 2.07
C PRO A 112 3.42 -11.79 0.64
N SER A 113 2.81 -10.62 0.50
CA SER A 113 2.31 -10.12 -0.80
C SER A 113 2.30 -8.61 -0.84
N ASP A 114 2.30 -8.08 -2.06
CA ASP A 114 2.06 -6.66 -2.31
C ASP A 114 0.63 -6.32 -1.93
N VAL A 115 0.43 -5.21 -1.23
CA VAL A 115 -0.90 -4.75 -0.83
C VAL A 115 -1.05 -3.25 -1.00
N ILE A 116 -2.23 -2.81 -1.42
CA ILE A 116 -2.58 -1.40 -1.45
C ILE A 116 -3.01 -0.95 -0.06
N VAL A 117 -2.38 0.11 0.44
CA VAL A 117 -2.64 0.69 1.77
C VAL A 117 -3.06 2.13 1.62
N THR A 118 -4.14 2.51 2.31
CA THR A 118 -4.54 3.90 2.51
C THR A 118 -4.17 4.34 3.92
N LEU A 119 -3.44 5.44 4.07
CA LEU A 119 -2.96 5.93 5.37
C LEU A 119 -3.06 7.44 5.49
N ARG A 120 -3.35 7.93 6.70
CA ARG A 120 -3.43 9.36 7.00
C ARG A 120 -2.22 9.82 7.81
N ILE A 121 -1.53 10.82 7.30
CA ILE A 121 -0.44 11.53 7.96
C ILE A 121 -1.01 12.83 8.53
N ASN A 122 -0.82 13.07 9.82
CA ASN A 122 -1.24 14.31 10.48
C ASN A 122 -0.01 15.19 10.73
N PHE A 123 -0.19 16.49 10.55
CA PHE A 123 0.80 17.52 10.83
C PHE A 123 0.27 18.38 11.97
N ARG A 124 0.88 18.25 13.14
CA ARG A 124 0.58 19.08 14.31
C ARG A 124 1.83 19.83 14.72
N LEU A 125 1.66 21.08 15.14
CA LEU A 125 2.78 21.94 15.55
C LEU A 125 3.53 21.41 16.77
N LYS A 126 2.87 20.62 17.63
CA LYS A 126 3.49 19.97 18.78
C LYS A 126 4.43 18.82 18.40
N ASP A 127 4.39 18.36 17.15
CA ASP A 127 5.21 17.25 16.64
C ASP A 127 6.52 17.75 15.98
N THR A 128 6.83 19.04 16.10
CA THR A 128 8.05 19.70 15.58
C THR A 128 9.17 19.70 16.59
#